data_AF-A0A945G2Y5-F1
#
_entry.id   AF-A0A945G2Y5-F1
#
_cell.length_a   1.000
_cell.length_b   1.000
_cell.length_c   1.000
_cell.angle_alpha   90.00
_cell.angle_beta   90.00
_cell.angle_gamma   90.00
#
_symmetry.space_group_name_H-M   'P 1'
#
loop_
_entity.id
_entity.type
_entity.pdbx_description
1 polymer ?
#
loop_
_entity_poly.entity_id
_entity_poly.type
_entity_poly.pdbx_seq_one_letter_code
_entity_poly.pdbx_strand_id
1 'polypeptide(L)' 'RKYYWLTGKFVNYDKGDDTDERALENHYISVVPVQFDVTAYHAISKLNTIL' A
#
# COMPACT_ATOMS: atom_id res chain seq x y z
N ARG A 1 -24.71 2.29 27.30
CA ARG A 1 -23.26 2.12 27.02
C ARG A 1 -22.92 2.93 25.77
N LYS A 2 -21.79 3.64 25.74
CA LYS A 2 -21.38 4.41 24.55
C LYS A 2 -20.59 3.52 23.60
N TYR A 3 -20.87 3.65 22.30
CA TYR A 3 -20.16 3.01 21.21
C TYR A 3 -19.83 4.07 20.18
N TYR A 4 -18.73 3.87 19.46
CA TYR A 4 -18.24 4.81 18.47
C TYR A 4 -17.93 4.06 17.19
N TRP A 5 -18.11 4.77 16.08
CA TRP A 5 -17.73 4.29 14.76
C TRP A 5 -16.44 4.95 14.34
N LEU A 6 -15.53 4.15 13.78
CA LEU A 6 -14.34 4.68 13.15
C LEU A 6 -14.75 5.32 11.82
N THR A 7 -14.28 6.53 11.56
CA THR A 7 -14.50 7.24 10.29
C THR A 7 -13.16 7.66 9.72
N GLY A 8 -13.14 7.98 8.42
CA GLY A 8 -11.94 8.46 7.74
C GLY A 8 -12.29 9.03 6.38
N LYS A 9 -11.30 9.66 5.74
CA LYS A 9 -11.37 10.07 4.34
C LYS A 9 -10.34 9.27 3.56
N PHE A 10 -10.73 8.77 2.39
CA PHE A 10 -9.79 8.18 1.45
C PHE A 10 -8.94 9.31 0.84
N VAL A 11 -7.62 9.18 0.93
CA VAL A 11 -6.65 10.11 0.34
C VAL A 11 -5.57 9.28 -0.32
N ASN A 12 -5.44 9.39 -1.65
CA ASN A 12 -4.35 8.76 -2.38
C ASN A 12 -3.09 9.63 -2.29
N TYR A 13 -2.01 9.09 -1.74
CA TYR A 13 -0.70 9.75 -1.66
C TYR A 13 0.30 9.18 -2.67
N ASP A 14 -0.08 8.15 -3.42
CA ASP A 14 0.76 7.56 -4.45
C ASP A 14 0.84 8.52 -5.65
N LYS A 15 2.01 8.55 -6.26
CA LYS A 15 2.34 9.34 -7.46
C LYS A 15 2.77 8.45 -8.62
N GLY A 16 2.83 7.14 -8.42
CA GLY A 16 3.12 6.15 -9.45
C GLY A 16 1.99 6.06 -10.46
N ASP A 17 2.35 5.77 -11.72
CA ASP A 17 1.39 5.53 -12.80
C ASP A 17 1.08 4.03 -12.98
N ASP A 18 1.78 3.16 -12.25
CA ASP A 18 1.67 1.71 -12.28
C ASP A 18 0.88 1.12 -11.09
N THR A 19 0.07 1.96 -10.43
CA THR A 19 -0.77 1.53 -9.31
C THR A 19 -2.14 1.03 -9.76
N ASP A 20 -2.80 0.29 -8.86
CA ASP A 20 -4.16 -0.18 -9.08
C ASP A 20 -5.18 0.98 -9.10
N GLU A 21 -5.01 2.01 -8.26
CA GLU A 21 -5.89 3.19 -8.31
C GLU A 21 -5.82 3.89 -9.67
N ARG A 22 -4.61 4.00 -10.24
CA ARG A 22 -4.42 4.60 -11.57
C ARG A 22 -5.13 3.80 -12.66
N ALA A 23 -5.12 2.47 -12.58
CA ALA A 23 -5.84 1.62 -13.52
C ALA A 23 -7.36 1.84 -13.42
N LEU A 24 -7.88 1.93 -12.20
CA LEU A 24 -9.31 2.18 -11.96
C LEU A 24 -9.76 3.58 -12.41
N GLU A 25 -8.94 4.61 -12.17
CA GLU A 25 -9.18 5.97 -12.66
C GLU A 25 -9.31 6.03 -14.19
N ASN A 26 -8.53 5.20 -14.89
CA ASN A 26 -8.54 5.11 -16.35
C ASN A 26 -9.52 4.08 -16.93
N HIS A 27 -10.44 3.55 -16.11
CA HIS A 27 -11.47 2.58 -16.51
C HIS A 27 -10.93 1.20 -16.95
N TYR A 28 -9.80 0.78 -16.40
CA TYR A 28 -9.25 -0.56 -16.58
C TYR A 28 -9.47 -1.46 -15.35
N ILE A 29 -9.42 -2.78 -15.58
CA ILE A 29 -9.37 -3.78 -14.50
C ILE A 29 -7.92 -3.87 -14.01
N SER A 30 -7.72 -3.83 -12.69
CA SER A 30 -6.41 -4.07 -12.07
C SER A 30 -6.27 -5.52 -11.59
N VAL A 31 -5.14 -6.14 -11.92
CA VAL A 31 -4.75 -7.48 -11.42
C VAL A 31 -3.36 -7.36 -10.83
N VAL A 32 -3.28 -7.39 -9.50
CA VAL A 32 -2.01 -7.23 -8.76
C VAL A 32 -1.61 -8.57 -8.15
N PRO A 33 -0.46 -9.17 -8.54
CA PRO A 33 0.05 -10.35 -7.87
C PRO A 33 0.53 -9.98 -6.46
N VAL A 34 -0.05 -10.61 -5.44
CA VAL A 34 0.27 -10.31 -4.04
C VAL A 34 1.21 -11.36 -3.46
N GLN A 35 2.20 -10.91 -2.69
CA GLN A 35 3.07 -11.75 -1.87
C GLN A 35 2.54 -11.78 -0.44
N PHE A 36 2.40 -12.98 0.16
CA PHE A 36 1.94 -13.12 1.55
C PHE A 36 3.02 -12.80 2.57
N ASP A 37 4.28 -12.89 2.17
CA ASP A 37 5.42 -12.53 2.99
C ASP A 37 5.57 -11.01 3.05
N VAL A 38 5.42 -10.46 4.25
CA VAL A 38 5.47 -9.03 4.53
C VAL A 38 6.88 -8.55 4.92
N THR A 39 7.90 -9.40 4.73
CA THR A 39 9.29 -9.05 5.05
C THR A 39 9.81 -7.97 4.08
N ALA A 40 10.20 -6.82 4.62
CA ALA A 40 10.83 -5.73 3.86
C ALA A 40 12.31 -6.03 3.55
N TYR A 41 12.58 -6.96 2.64
CA TYR A 41 13.94 -7.43 2.32
C TYR A 41 14.94 -6.32 1.97
N HIS A 42 14.47 -5.27 1.30
CA HIS A 42 15.29 -4.10 0.94
C HIS A 42 15.84 -3.35 2.18
N ALA A 43 15.17 -3.45 3.32
CA ALA A 43 15.59 -2.80 4.57
C ALA A 43 16.66 -3.60 5.31
N ILE A 44 16.76 -4.91 5.12
CA ILE A 44 17.65 -5.81 5.86
C ILE A 44 19.12 -5.37 5.69
N SER A 45 19.56 -5.09 4.47
CA SER A 45 20.95 -4.64 4.21
C SER A 45 21.27 -3.33 4.93
N LYS A 46 20.32 -2.39 4.99
CA LYS A 46 20.50 -1.12 5.70
C LYS A 46 20.63 -1.34 7.20
N LEU A 47 19.77 -2.17 7.78
CA LEU A 47 19.77 -2.47 9.21
C LEU A 47 21.06 -3.20 9.63
N ASN A 48 21.52 -4.17 8.84
CA ASN A 48 22.75 -4.90 9.10
C ASN A 48 24.02 -4.03 9.02
N THR A 49 23.95 -2.85 8.41
CA THR A 49 25.08 -1.91 8.35
C THR A 49 25.10 -0.94 9.53
N ILE A 50 24.00 -0.85 10.29
CA ILE A 50 23.85 0.09 11.42
C ILE A 50 24.23 -0.58 12.75
N LEU A 51 24.21 -1.92 12.81
CA LEU A 51 24.77 -2.72 13.90
C LEU A 51 26.28 -2.95 13.70
#